data_AF-A0A3D5SLJ7-F1
#
_entry.id   AF-A0A3D5SLJ7-F1
#
_cell.length_a   1.000
_cell.length_b   1.000
_cell.length_c   1.000
_cell.angle_alpha   90.00
_cell.angle_beta   90.00
_cell.angle_gamma   90.00
#
_symmetry.space_group_name_H-M   'P 1'
#
loop_
_entity.id
_entity.type
_entity.pdbx_description
1 polymer ?
#
loop_
_entity_poly.entity_id
_entity_poly.type
_entity_poly.pdbx_seq_one_letter_code
_entity_poly.pdbx_strand_id
1 'polypeptide(L)'
;MILQYERLWPDHPFVFRIPYQSLRGPDSDRIRYVAAPGGTAADIAPSVLRLLDDVDDEEMIYWCADDKYPIQLVTDKIAALMLYVRQSSEISGLMFCRCRVTLERPDLALYPREWPTPSGDILLERRAWYQIWIHQFLKAKVLRYFFSSMPDSVPSAKAMDTLKNDIIKLADHRLFVTKENFAVFGESTQNGRMTRNCYDSIRNAGIELPQKYRRPSRKRVTMGKL
;
A
#
# COMPACT_ATOMS: atom_id res chain seq x y z
N MET A 1 -4.54 9.92 -5.01
CA MET A 1 -3.36 9.05 -4.85
C MET A 1 -2.41 9.15 -6.05
N ILE A 2 -2.81 8.70 -7.25
CA ILE A 2 -1.94 8.63 -8.45
C ILE A 2 -1.26 9.97 -8.76
N LEU A 3 -2.02 11.06 -8.85
CA LEU A 3 -1.48 12.41 -9.08
C LEU A 3 -0.41 12.84 -8.04
N GLN A 4 -0.46 12.31 -6.81
CA GLN A 4 0.56 12.61 -5.81
C GLN A 4 1.85 11.83 -6.07
N TYR A 5 1.76 10.60 -6.59
CA TYR A 5 2.95 9.88 -7.07
C TYR A 5 3.59 10.61 -8.24
N GLU A 6 2.82 11.02 -9.24
CA GLU A 6 3.32 11.77 -10.40
C GLU A 6 3.98 13.09 -9.98
N ARG A 7 3.44 13.77 -8.95
CA ARG A 7 4.04 15.01 -8.43
C ARG A 7 5.31 14.77 -7.62
N LEU A 8 5.31 13.77 -6.74
CA LEU A 8 6.41 13.54 -5.79
C LEU A 8 7.54 12.71 -6.40
N TRP A 9 7.25 11.91 -7.42
CA TRP A 9 8.19 11.04 -8.11
C TRP A 9 7.83 10.95 -9.61
N PRO A 10 8.07 12.02 -10.41
CA PRO A 10 7.58 12.12 -11.78
C PRO A 10 8.07 11.01 -12.73
N ASP A 11 9.25 10.46 -12.47
CA ASP A 11 9.89 9.40 -13.23
C ASP A 11 9.70 8.01 -12.58
N HIS A 12 8.75 7.85 -11.65
CA HIS A 12 8.46 6.54 -11.06
C HIS A 12 8.18 5.49 -12.15
N PRO A 13 8.53 4.20 -11.96
CA PRO A 13 8.34 3.18 -13.00
C PRO A 13 6.92 2.61 -13.05
N PHE A 14 6.01 3.06 -12.19
CA PHE A 14 4.71 2.42 -12.02
C PHE A 14 3.77 2.58 -13.22
N VAL A 15 3.03 1.51 -13.48
CA VAL A 15 1.77 1.48 -14.24
C VAL A 15 0.68 1.05 -13.26
N PHE A 16 -0.27 1.94 -12.97
CA PHE A 16 -1.33 1.66 -12.00
C PHE A 16 -2.43 0.81 -12.63
N ARG A 17 -2.62 -0.40 -12.11
CA ARG A 17 -3.77 -1.26 -12.43
C ARG A 17 -4.93 -0.93 -11.51
N ILE A 18 -6.04 -0.45 -12.07
CA ILE A 18 -7.19 0.07 -11.33
C ILE A 18 -8.43 -0.80 -11.60
N PRO A 19 -9.04 -1.41 -10.58
CA PRO A 19 -10.27 -2.17 -10.76
C PRO A 19 -11.44 -1.22 -11.04
N TYR A 20 -12.37 -1.60 -11.93
CA TYR A 20 -13.58 -0.83 -12.19
C TYR A 20 -14.82 -1.71 -12.41
N GLN A 21 -15.99 -1.16 -12.06
CA GLN A 21 -17.31 -1.75 -12.35
C GLN A 21 -17.99 -1.01 -13.51
N SER A 22 -17.67 0.27 -13.70
CA SER A 22 -18.10 1.06 -14.86
C SER A 22 -16.98 2.00 -15.27
N LEU A 23 -16.49 1.82 -16.49
CA LEU A 23 -15.33 2.55 -16.99
C LEU A 23 -15.66 4.04 -17.16
N ARG A 24 -14.73 4.91 -16.73
CA ARG A 24 -14.90 6.37 -16.80
C ARG A 24 -13.88 7.08 -17.69
N GLY A 25 -12.95 6.35 -18.28
CA GLY A 25 -11.90 6.89 -19.13
C GLY A 25 -11.10 5.78 -19.80
N PRO A 26 -10.31 6.11 -20.83
CA PRO A 26 -9.43 5.16 -21.48
C PRO A 26 -8.20 4.84 -20.62
N ASP A 27 -7.53 3.74 -20.95
CA ASP A 27 -6.17 3.46 -20.50
C ASP A 27 -5.20 4.58 -20.93
N SER A 28 -4.05 4.62 -20.26
CA SER A 28 -2.90 5.45 -20.64
C SER A 28 -1.58 4.68 -20.44
N ASP A 29 -0.46 5.31 -20.76
CA ASP A 29 0.87 4.72 -20.50
C ASP A 29 1.14 4.43 -19.01
N ARG A 30 0.40 5.09 -18.12
CA ARG A 30 0.56 5.00 -16.65
C ARG A 30 -0.63 4.36 -15.94
N ILE A 31 -1.73 4.10 -16.64
CA ILE A 31 -2.98 3.60 -16.06
C ILE A 31 -3.55 2.49 -16.93
N ARG A 32 -3.89 1.37 -16.29
CA ARG A 32 -4.61 0.25 -16.88
C ARG A 32 -5.87 -0.03 -16.09
N TYR A 33 -7.01 0.07 -16.73
CA TYR A 33 -8.30 -0.25 -16.10
C TYR A 33 -8.61 -1.73 -16.30
N VAL A 34 -8.93 -2.43 -15.21
CA VAL A 34 -9.29 -3.86 -15.23
C VAL A 34 -10.71 -4.03 -14.73
N ALA A 35 -11.57 -4.64 -15.55
CA ALA A 35 -12.92 -4.96 -15.14
C ALA A 35 -12.87 -6.00 -13.99
N ALA A 36 -13.46 -5.65 -12.86
CA ALA A 36 -13.42 -6.46 -11.65
C ALA A 36 -14.74 -6.33 -10.86
N PRO A 37 -15.08 -7.33 -10.03
CA PRO A 37 -16.19 -7.24 -9.08
C PRO A 37 -16.09 -5.99 -8.20
N GLY A 38 -17.18 -5.58 -7.56
CA GLY A 38 -17.14 -4.44 -6.65
C GLY A 38 -18.51 -4.00 -6.18
N GLY A 39 -18.51 -3.10 -5.20
CA GLY A 39 -19.72 -2.57 -4.58
C GLY A 39 -19.91 -3.02 -3.13
N THR A 40 -19.26 -4.11 -2.72
CA THR A 40 -19.28 -4.60 -1.34
C THR A 40 -17.88 -4.95 -0.83
N ALA A 41 -17.76 -5.21 0.47
CA ALA A 41 -16.50 -5.66 1.07
C ALA A 41 -16.12 -7.09 0.67
N ALA A 42 -17.11 -7.95 0.36
CA ALA A 42 -16.88 -9.29 -0.14
C ALA A 42 -16.18 -9.30 -1.51
N ASP A 43 -16.35 -8.22 -2.29
CA ASP A 43 -15.73 -8.10 -3.61
C ASP A 43 -14.25 -7.73 -3.57
N ILE A 44 -13.71 -7.30 -2.42
CA ILE A 44 -12.31 -6.80 -2.33
C ILE A 44 -11.32 -7.89 -2.70
N ALA A 45 -11.42 -9.08 -2.10
CA ALA A 45 -10.49 -10.17 -2.39
C ALA A 45 -10.58 -10.63 -3.87
N PRO A 46 -11.77 -10.95 -4.42
CA PRO A 46 -11.93 -11.24 -5.85
C PRO A 46 -11.40 -10.13 -6.76
N SER A 47 -11.57 -8.86 -6.39
CA SER A 47 -11.06 -7.73 -7.18
C SER A 47 -9.55 -7.69 -7.22
N VAL A 48 -8.88 -7.89 -6.08
CA VAL A 48 -7.42 -7.92 -6.06
C VAL A 48 -6.90 -9.13 -6.84
N LEU A 49 -7.51 -10.31 -6.67
CA LEU A 49 -7.10 -11.50 -7.43
C LEU A 49 -7.26 -11.28 -8.93
N ARG A 50 -8.36 -10.65 -9.37
CA ARG A 50 -8.60 -10.28 -10.77
C ARG A 50 -7.54 -9.33 -11.35
N LEU A 51 -7.01 -8.40 -10.55
CA LEU A 51 -5.93 -7.50 -10.96
C LEU A 51 -4.59 -8.21 -11.17
N LEU A 52 -4.44 -9.41 -10.59
CA LEU A 52 -3.23 -10.23 -10.58
C LEU A 52 -3.29 -11.41 -11.55
N ASP A 53 -4.40 -11.66 -12.25
CA ASP A 53 -4.61 -12.87 -13.06
C ASP A 53 -3.48 -13.15 -14.06
N ASP A 54 -2.95 -12.11 -14.69
CA ASP A 54 -1.88 -12.15 -15.69
C ASP A 54 -0.51 -11.68 -15.15
N VAL A 55 -0.36 -11.59 -13.83
CA VAL A 55 0.89 -11.17 -13.17
C VAL A 55 1.62 -12.39 -12.62
N ASP A 56 2.90 -12.51 -12.96
CA ASP A 56 3.76 -13.59 -12.46
C ASP A 56 3.93 -13.50 -10.94
N ASP A 57 3.93 -14.66 -10.28
CA ASP A 57 3.96 -14.77 -8.83
C ASP A 57 5.22 -14.13 -8.20
N GLU A 58 6.34 -14.09 -8.93
CA GLU A 58 7.59 -13.46 -8.49
C GLU A 58 7.70 -11.97 -8.88
N GLU A 59 6.78 -11.45 -9.69
CA GLU A 59 6.78 -10.04 -10.08
C GLU A 59 6.56 -9.12 -8.87
N MET A 60 7.40 -8.10 -8.75
CA MET A 60 7.32 -7.09 -7.69
C MET A 60 6.27 -6.04 -8.03
N ILE A 61 5.19 -6.03 -7.25
CA ILE A 61 4.08 -5.08 -7.36
C ILE A 61 4.22 -4.02 -6.30
N TYR A 62 3.93 -2.77 -6.66
CA TYR A 62 3.74 -1.72 -5.67
C TYR A 62 2.26 -1.66 -5.25
N TRP A 63 1.94 -2.34 -4.15
CA TRP A 63 0.60 -2.38 -3.56
C TRP A 63 0.24 -1.04 -2.94
N CYS A 64 -0.87 -0.44 -3.36
CA CYS A 64 -1.35 0.84 -2.85
C CYS A 64 -2.89 0.89 -2.78
N ALA A 65 -3.43 0.76 -1.57
CA ALA A 65 -4.85 0.97 -1.31
C ALA A 65 -5.22 2.47 -1.42
N ASP A 66 -6.40 2.78 -1.94
CA ASP A 66 -6.82 4.16 -2.21
C ASP A 66 -7.19 4.98 -0.96
N ASP A 67 -7.25 4.34 0.20
CA ASP A 67 -7.45 4.98 1.50
C ASP A 67 -6.23 5.79 1.97
N LYS A 68 -5.08 5.68 1.28
CA LYS A 68 -3.86 6.45 1.57
C LYS A 68 -3.26 7.09 0.32
N TYR A 69 -2.40 8.08 0.54
CA TYR A 69 -1.69 8.77 -0.54
C TYR A 69 -0.32 9.27 -0.06
N PRO A 70 0.71 9.32 -0.92
CA PRO A 70 2.02 9.82 -0.53
C PRO A 70 1.96 11.32 -0.26
N ILE A 71 2.64 11.76 0.80
CA ILE A 71 2.87 13.17 1.14
C ILE A 71 4.34 13.52 0.96
N GLN A 72 5.24 12.61 1.32
CA GLN A 72 6.68 12.76 1.15
C GLN A 72 7.30 11.42 0.75
N LEU A 73 8.28 11.47 -0.16
CA LEU A 73 9.05 10.33 -0.63
C LEU A 73 10.52 10.73 -0.72
N VAL A 74 11.42 9.93 -0.16
CA VAL A 74 12.88 10.05 -0.39
C VAL A 74 13.19 9.19 -1.61
N THR A 75 12.95 9.74 -2.80
CA THR A 75 12.89 9.00 -4.07
C THR A 75 14.18 8.26 -4.39
N ASP A 76 15.35 8.86 -4.14
CA ASP A 76 16.65 8.23 -4.42
C ASP A 76 16.86 6.97 -3.56
N LYS A 77 16.45 7.03 -2.29
CA LYS A 77 16.49 5.87 -1.38
C LYS A 77 15.51 4.79 -1.79
N ILE A 78 14.29 5.18 -2.14
CA ILE A 78 13.26 4.24 -2.61
C ILE A 78 13.69 3.56 -3.92
N ALA A 79 14.27 4.31 -4.86
CA ALA A 79 14.75 3.78 -6.14
C ALA A 79 15.89 2.77 -5.95
N ALA A 80 16.88 3.09 -5.11
CA ALA A 80 17.97 2.17 -4.78
C ALA A 80 17.45 0.88 -4.13
N LEU A 81 16.54 0.99 -3.17
CA LEU A 81 15.93 -0.17 -2.49
C LEU A 81 15.02 -0.98 -3.43
N MET A 82 14.33 -0.33 -4.36
CA MET A 82 13.52 -1.02 -5.37
C MET A 82 14.42 -1.91 -6.26
N LEU A 83 15.57 -1.40 -6.72
CA LEU A 83 16.53 -2.20 -7.50
C LEU A 83 17.04 -3.39 -6.70
N TYR A 84 17.41 -3.16 -5.44
CA TYR A 84 17.87 -4.22 -4.53
C TYR A 84 16.81 -5.31 -4.33
N VAL A 85 15.56 -4.94 -4.04
CA VAL A 85 14.49 -5.92 -3.80
C VAL A 85 14.13 -6.69 -5.06
N ARG A 86 14.13 -6.05 -6.23
CA ARG A 86 13.87 -6.75 -7.52
C ARG A 86 14.90 -7.82 -7.86
N GLN A 87 16.12 -7.69 -7.34
CA GLN A 87 17.19 -8.67 -7.54
C GLN A 87 17.26 -9.73 -6.43
N SER A 88 16.51 -9.54 -5.34
CA SER A 88 16.52 -10.44 -4.20
C SER A 88 15.51 -11.58 -4.36
N SER A 89 15.97 -12.81 -4.27
CA SER A 89 15.09 -13.99 -4.15
C SER A 89 14.50 -14.12 -2.74
N GLU A 90 15.15 -13.55 -1.74
CA GLU A 90 14.79 -13.69 -0.32
C GLU A 90 13.71 -12.72 0.16
N ILE A 91 13.56 -11.57 -0.51
CA ILE A 91 12.60 -10.54 -0.11
C ILE A 91 11.32 -10.69 -0.92
N SER A 92 10.22 -10.96 -0.23
CA SER A 92 8.88 -11.03 -0.83
C SER A 92 8.08 -9.73 -0.66
N GLY A 93 8.60 -8.76 0.10
CA GLY A 93 8.01 -7.44 0.18
C GLY A 93 8.82 -6.44 1.02
N LEU A 94 8.69 -5.15 0.72
CA LEU A 94 9.37 -4.07 1.40
C LEU A 94 8.48 -2.83 1.55
N MET A 95 8.32 -2.38 2.80
CA MET A 95 7.61 -1.15 3.17
C MET A 95 8.60 -0.06 3.61
N PHE A 96 8.41 1.17 3.15
CA PHE A 96 9.29 2.32 3.45
C PHE A 96 8.79 3.25 4.56
N CYS A 97 7.64 2.92 5.15
CA CYS A 97 6.95 3.72 6.16
C CYS A 97 6.65 2.84 7.38
N ARG A 98 7.58 2.81 8.32
CA ARG A 98 7.42 2.24 9.66
C ARG A 98 6.54 3.15 10.52
N CYS A 99 5.39 2.62 10.93
CA CYS A 99 4.39 3.35 11.71
C CYS A 99 3.56 2.40 12.60
N ARG A 100 2.79 3.00 13.53
CA ARG A 100 1.86 2.29 14.44
C ARG A 100 2.60 1.13 15.14
N VAL A 101 2.01 -0.06 15.21
CA VAL A 101 2.60 -1.24 15.89
C VAL A 101 4.04 -1.58 15.47
N THR A 102 4.44 -1.33 14.22
CA THR A 102 5.84 -1.59 13.79
C THR A 102 6.84 -0.61 14.43
N LEU A 103 6.37 0.54 14.88
CA LEU A 103 7.14 1.57 15.60
C LEU A 103 6.91 1.51 17.12
N GLU A 104 5.66 1.40 17.54
CA GLU A 104 5.22 1.47 18.95
C GLU A 104 5.49 0.15 19.71
N ARG A 105 5.40 -0.99 19.03
CA ARG A 105 5.55 -2.34 19.59
C ARG A 105 6.37 -3.25 18.66
N PRO A 106 7.63 -2.89 18.36
CA PRO A 106 8.46 -3.64 17.42
C PRO A 106 8.78 -5.06 17.91
N ASP A 107 8.80 -5.30 19.21
CA ASP A 107 8.91 -6.62 19.84
C ASP A 107 7.82 -7.59 19.36
N LEU A 108 6.60 -7.07 19.19
CA LEU A 108 5.44 -7.81 18.72
C LEU A 108 5.42 -7.96 17.19
N ALA A 109 5.83 -6.90 16.47
CA ALA A 109 5.63 -6.82 15.03
C ALA A 109 6.82 -7.29 14.18
N LEU A 110 8.04 -7.21 14.72
CA LEU A 110 9.29 -7.36 13.97
C LEU A 110 10.20 -8.43 14.62
N TYR A 111 10.96 -9.13 13.80
CA TYR A 111 12.09 -9.90 14.27
C TYR A 111 13.24 -8.95 14.64
N PRO A 112 14.03 -9.25 15.69
CA PRO A 112 15.09 -8.36 16.17
C PRO A 112 16.32 -8.34 15.24
N ARG A 113 16.44 -9.30 14.32
CA ARG A 113 17.58 -9.39 13.39
C ARG A 113 17.53 -8.24 12.39
N GLU A 114 18.61 -7.48 12.32
CA GLU A 114 18.82 -6.44 11.32
C GLU A 114 19.38 -7.03 10.01
N TRP A 115 18.89 -6.51 8.89
CA TRP A 115 19.30 -6.89 7.55
C TRP A 115 19.87 -5.69 6.82
N PRO A 116 21.21 -5.50 6.81
CA PRO A 116 21.83 -4.41 6.08
C PRO A 116 21.72 -4.64 4.57
N THR A 117 21.37 -3.58 3.85
CA THR A 117 21.41 -3.54 2.39
C THR A 117 22.79 -3.10 1.89
N PRO A 118 23.13 -3.32 0.61
CA PRO A 118 24.38 -2.82 0.04
C PRO A 118 24.56 -1.29 0.15
N SER A 119 23.47 -0.53 0.21
CA SER A 119 23.48 0.94 0.39
C SER A 119 23.62 1.38 1.85
N GLY A 120 23.74 0.44 2.79
CA GLY A 120 23.87 0.71 4.23
C GLY A 120 22.54 0.95 4.96
N ASP A 121 21.40 0.90 4.26
CA ASP A 121 20.09 0.99 4.89
C ASP A 121 19.76 -0.32 5.63
N ILE A 122 19.07 -0.24 6.76
CA ILE A 122 18.71 -1.40 7.59
C ILE A 122 17.26 -1.80 7.35
N LEU A 123 17.03 -3.08 7.07
CA LEU A 123 15.71 -3.69 6.98
C LEU A 123 15.40 -4.51 8.24
N LEU A 124 14.12 -4.53 8.62
CA LEU A 124 13.58 -5.30 9.73
C LEU A 124 12.47 -6.22 9.20
N GLU A 125 12.61 -7.52 9.45
CA GLU A 125 11.62 -8.50 8.99
C GLU A 125 10.37 -8.47 9.87
N ARG A 126 9.19 -8.49 9.24
CA ARG A 126 7.88 -8.50 9.90
C ARG A 126 7.47 -9.93 10.24
N ARG A 127 6.95 -10.11 11.46
CA ARG A 127 6.46 -11.40 11.98
C ARG A 127 5.16 -11.85 11.32
N ALA A 128 4.30 -10.92 10.92
CA ALA A 128 2.98 -11.18 10.35
C ALA A 128 2.57 -10.05 9.38
N TRP A 129 1.28 -9.97 9.04
CA TRP A 129 0.66 -8.97 8.15
C TRP A 129 0.54 -7.56 8.75
N TYR A 130 1.44 -7.19 9.66
CA TYR A 130 1.43 -5.86 10.27
C TYR A 130 1.64 -4.79 9.19
N GLN A 131 0.72 -3.81 9.17
CA GLN A 131 0.71 -2.71 8.22
C GLN A 131 0.66 -3.14 6.73
N ILE A 132 0.03 -4.27 6.42
CA ILE A 132 -0.15 -4.74 5.03
C ILE A 132 -0.96 -3.76 4.15
N TRP A 133 -1.76 -2.89 4.77
CA TRP A 133 -2.56 -1.86 4.08
C TRP A 133 -1.83 -0.54 3.80
N ILE A 134 -0.55 -0.43 4.20
CA ILE A 134 0.30 0.72 3.84
C ILE A 134 0.92 0.45 2.47
N HIS A 135 1.21 1.50 1.71
CA HIS A 135 1.80 1.33 0.38
C HIS A 135 3.19 0.71 0.48
N GLN A 136 3.43 -0.36 -0.27
CA GLN A 136 4.64 -1.16 -0.16
C GLN A 136 4.85 -2.04 -1.39
N PHE A 137 6.09 -2.45 -1.60
CA PHE A 137 6.40 -3.48 -2.57
C PHE A 137 6.03 -4.86 -2.03
N LEU A 138 5.40 -5.70 -2.84
CA LEU A 138 5.07 -7.09 -2.55
C LEU A 138 5.23 -7.91 -3.83
N LYS A 139 5.73 -9.14 -3.72
CA LYS A 139 5.61 -10.12 -4.81
C LYS A 139 4.14 -10.46 -5.03
N ALA A 140 3.73 -10.71 -6.27
CA ALA A 140 2.33 -11.03 -6.59
C ALA A 140 1.82 -12.25 -5.80
N LYS A 141 2.66 -13.28 -5.60
CA LYS A 141 2.31 -14.45 -4.78
C LYS A 141 1.88 -14.12 -3.36
N VAL A 142 2.47 -13.07 -2.75
CA VAL A 142 2.13 -12.66 -1.39
C VAL A 142 0.69 -12.13 -1.36
N LEU A 143 0.34 -11.27 -2.32
CA LEU A 143 -1.02 -10.74 -2.44
C LEU A 143 -2.01 -11.85 -2.80
N ARG A 144 -1.66 -12.72 -3.75
CA ARG A 144 -2.50 -13.83 -4.18
C ARG A 144 -2.82 -14.78 -3.01
N TYR A 145 -1.80 -15.18 -2.24
CA TYR A 145 -1.99 -15.98 -1.03
C TYR A 145 -2.83 -15.27 0.03
N PHE A 146 -2.48 -14.01 0.33
CA PHE A 146 -3.15 -13.24 1.38
C PHE A 146 -4.64 -13.07 1.09
N PHE A 147 -5.01 -12.70 -0.14
CA PHE A 147 -6.42 -12.50 -0.51
C PHE A 147 -7.16 -13.81 -0.76
N SER A 148 -6.50 -14.88 -1.25
CA SER A 148 -7.14 -16.19 -1.39
C SER A 148 -7.38 -16.89 -0.04
N SER A 149 -6.68 -16.46 1.01
CA SER A 149 -6.87 -16.95 2.38
C SER A 149 -7.92 -16.15 3.16
N MET A 150 -8.46 -15.07 2.59
CA MET A 150 -9.56 -14.33 3.22
C MET A 150 -10.87 -15.13 3.10
N PRO A 151 -11.79 -15.02 4.07
CA PRO A 151 -13.10 -15.63 3.96
C PRO A 151 -13.90 -15.03 2.81
N ASP A 152 -14.71 -15.84 2.14
CA ASP A 152 -15.58 -15.40 1.04
C ASP A 152 -16.55 -14.28 1.46
N SER A 153 -16.98 -14.30 2.72
CA SER A 153 -17.85 -13.28 3.30
C SER A 153 -17.09 -12.37 4.23
N VAL A 154 -16.86 -11.14 3.78
CA VAL A 154 -16.29 -10.06 4.60
C VAL A 154 -17.40 -9.04 4.87
N PRO A 155 -17.79 -8.81 6.13
CA PRO A 155 -18.94 -7.95 6.45
C PRO A 155 -18.66 -6.45 6.20
N SER A 156 -17.39 -6.04 6.27
CA SER A 156 -16.97 -4.67 5.92
C SER A 156 -15.46 -4.63 5.65
N ALA A 157 -14.99 -3.63 4.89
CA ALA A 157 -13.56 -3.42 4.66
C ALA A 157 -12.77 -3.30 5.99
N LYS A 158 -13.38 -2.69 7.01
CA LYS A 158 -12.78 -2.58 8.36
C LYS A 158 -12.60 -3.93 9.04
N ALA A 159 -13.46 -4.91 8.79
CA ALA A 159 -13.33 -6.24 9.39
C ALA A 159 -12.04 -6.95 8.95
N MET A 160 -11.50 -6.61 7.77
CA MET A 160 -10.24 -7.17 7.26
C MET A 160 -9.03 -6.84 8.16
N ASP A 161 -9.09 -5.76 8.96
CA ASP A 161 -8.05 -5.42 9.93
C ASP A 161 -7.87 -6.49 11.01
N THR A 162 -8.95 -7.19 11.36
CA THR A 162 -8.93 -8.30 12.32
C THR A 162 -8.72 -9.63 11.60
N LEU A 163 -9.48 -9.88 10.52
CA LEU A 163 -9.41 -11.15 9.76
C LEU A 163 -8.01 -11.47 9.26
N LYS A 164 -7.22 -10.45 8.87
CA LYS A 164 -5.83 -10.66 8.47
C LYS A 164 -4.97 -11.35 9.53
N ASN A 165 -5.34 -11.29 10.81
CA ASN A 165 -4.57 -11.90 11.90
C ASN A 165 -4.78 -13.42 11.96
N ASP A 166 -5.87 -13.92 11.38
CA ASP A 166 -6.18 -15.36 11.32
C ASP A 166 -5.46 -16.04 10.14
N ILE A 167 -4.93 -15.25 9.20
CA ILE A 167 -4.15 -15.74 8.07
C ILE A 167 -2.71 -15.97 8.51
N ILE A 168 -2.24 -17.21 8.45
CA ILE A 168 -0.84 -17.54 8.77
C ILE A 168 0.06 -16.99 7.66
N LYS A 169 1.05 -16.17 8.03
CA LYS A 169 2.09 -15.72 7.09
C LYS A 169 3.09 -16.86 6.87
N LEU A 170 3.20 -17.32 5.61
CA LEU A 170 4.18 -18.34 5.25
C LEU A 170 5.63 -17.87 5.49
N ALA A 171 6.53 -18.83 5.70
CA ALA A 171 7.93 -18.56 6.00
C ALA A 171 8.67 -17.93 4.82
N ASP A 172 8.31 -18.29 3.59
CA ASP A 172 8.84 -17.75 2.33
C ASP A 172 8.20 -16.40 1.93
N HIS A 173 7.10 -16.01 2.56
CA HIS A 173 6.54 -14.66 2.49
C HIS A 173 7.27 -13.71 3.45
N ARG A 174 8.56 -13.50 3.18
CA ARG A 174 9.43 -12.63 3.97
C ARG A 174 9.18 -11.17 3.65
N LEU A 175 8.61 -10.47 4.62
CA LEU A 175 8.12 -9.10 4.47
C LEU A 175 8.97 -8.17 5.33
N PHE A 176 9.52 -7.13 4.74
CA PHE A 176 10.41 -6.21 5.43
C PHE A 176 9.80 -4.81 5.55
N VAL A 177 10.33 -4.06 6.51
CA VAL A 177 10.18 -2.61 6.64
C VAL A 177 11.56 -2.00 6.82
N THR A 178 11.78 -0.80 6.28
CA THR A 178 13.00 -0.04 6.58
C THR A 178 13.01 0.40 8.04
N LYS A 179 14.20 0.41 8.67
CA LYS A 179 14.37 0.87 10.05
C LYS A 179 14.04 2.36 10.18
N GLU A 180 14.58 3.15 9.25
CA GLU A 180 14.26 4.56 9.03
C GLU A 180 13.12 4.70 8.01
N ASN A 181 12.39 5.81 8.05
CA ASN A 181 11.32 6.07 7.09
C ASN A 181 11.86 6.78 5.85
N PHE A 182 11.43 6.31 4.68
CA PHE A 182 11.66 6.98 3.40
C PHE A 182 10.37 7.41 2.71
N ALA A 183 9.23 7.13 3.33
CA ALA A 183 7.92 7.59 2.86
C ALA A 183 7.05 8.05 4.03
N VAL A 184 6.24 9.07 3.77
CA VAL A 184 5.17 9.53 4.66
C VAL A 184 3.87 9.52 3.88
N PHE A 185 2.84 8.89 4.45
CA PHE A 185 1.53 8.78 3.82
C PHE A 185 0.48 9.59 4.56
N GLY A 186 -0.48 10.16 3.84
CA GLY A 186 -1.71 10.72 4.39
C GLY A 186 -2.82 9.70 4.39
N GLU A 187 -3.67 9.75 5.42
CA GLU A 187 -4.93 9.02 5.47
C GLU A 187 -6.01 9.83 4.73
N SER A 188 -6.74 9.20 3.80
CA SER A 188 -7.78 9.86 3.00
C SER A 188 -9.01 10.18 3.85
N THR A 189 -9.46 9.24 4.68
CA THR A 189 -10.68 9.38 5.49
C THR A 189 -10.50 8.83 6.90
N GLN A 190 -11.26 9.37 7.85
CA GLN A 190 -11.40 8.80 9.19
C GLN A 190 -12.88 8.81 9.58
N ASN A 191 -13.42 7.66 9.96
CA ASN A 191 -14.83 7.47 10.29
C ASN A 191 -15.77 8.02 9.19
N GLY A 192 -15.46 7.72 7.92
CA GLY A 192 -16.23 8.16 6.76
C GLY A 192 -16.10 9.64 6.39
N ARG A 193 -15.30 10.42 7.12
CA ARG A 193 -15.06 11.85 6.83
C ARG A 193 -13.66 12.05 6.28
N MET A 194 -13.55 12.81 5.19
CA MET A 194 -12.25 13.21 4.63
C MET A 194 -11.39 13.91 5.69
N THR A 195 -10.11 13.55 5.77
CA THR A 195 -9.16 14.20 6.69
C THR A 195 -8.82 15.61 6.21
N ARG A 196 -8.34 16.48 7.11
CA ARG A 196 -7.93 17.84 6.75
C ARG A 196 -6.78 17.80 5.74
N ASN A 197 -5.78 16.96 5.96
CA ASN A 197 -4.65 16.83 5.06
C ASN A 197 -5.04 16.31 3.66
N CYS A 198 -5.99 15.38 3.56
CA CYS A 198 -6.47 14.89 2.26
C CYS A 198 -7.20 16.00 1.50
N TYR A 199 -8.09 16.73 2.18
CA TYR A 199 -8.79 17.87 1.59
C TYR A 199 -7.83 18.93 1.06
N ASP A 200 -6.85 19.35 1.86
CA ASP A 200 -5.87 20.34 1.45
C ASP A 200 -5.04 19.84 0.25
N SER A 201 -4.62 18.57 0.26
CA SER A 201 -3.89 17.95 -0.85
C SER A 201 -4.67 17.96 -2.17
N ILE A 202 -5.96 17.61 -2.13
CA ILE A 202 -6.84 17.61 -3.31
C ILE A 202 -7.05 19.04 -3.83
N ARG A 203 -7.29 20.01 -2.94
CA ARG A 203 -7.48 21.42 -3.34
C ARG A 203 -6.22 22.01 -3.94
N ASN A 204 -5.05 21.72 -3.37
CA ASN A 204 -3.76 22.17 -3.90
C ASN A 204 -3.41 21.51 -5.24
N ALA A 205 -4.01 20.37 -5.56
CA ALA A 205 -3.88 19.72 -6.87
C ALA A 205 -4.91 20.23 -7.90
N GLY A 206 -5.72 21.24 -7.56
CA GLY A 206 -6.72 21.81 -8.48
C GLY A 206 -7.92 20.90 -8.76
N ILE A 207 -8.09 19.82 -7.99
CA ILE A 207 -9.17 18.86 -8.20
C ILE A 207 -10.45 19.38 -7.52
N GLU A 208 -11.54 19.42 -8.28
CA GLU A 208 -12.84 19.77 -7.73
C GLU A 208 -13.42 18.64 -6.88
N LEU A 209 -13.84 19.00 -5.65
CA LEU A 209 -14.49 18.06 -4.74
C LEU A 209 -16.02 18.09 -4.89
N PRO A 210 -16.66 16.91 -4.95
CA PRO A 210 -18.11 16.79 -4.81
C PRO A 210 -18.60 17.47 -3.54
N GLN A 211 -19.81 18.04 -3.57
CA GLN A 211 -20.35 18.87 -2.48
C GLN A 211 -20.28 18.16 -1.11
N LYS A 212 -20.55 16.85 -1.07
CA LYS A 212 -20.49 16.03 0.15
C LYS A 212 -19.11 15.98 0.83
N TYR A 213 -18.03 16.24 0.10
CA TYR A 213 -16.66 16.24 0.61
C TYR A 213 -16.08 17.63 0.87
N ARG A 214 -16.85 18.71 0.67
CA ARG A 214 -16.37 20.09 0.88
C ARG A 214 -16.18 20.47 2.37
N ARG A 215 -16.63 19.62 3.30
CA ARG A 215 -16.51 19.83 4.75
C ARG A 215 -15.67 18.71 5.38
N PRO A 216 -14.32 18.81 5.35
CA PRO A 216 -13.46 17.79 5.95
C PRO A 216 -13.58 17.78 7.48
N SER A 217 -13.02 16.75 8.09
CA SER A 217 -12.80 16.73 9.54
C SER A 217 -11.73 17.76 9.93
N ARG A 218 -11.59 18.05 11.23
CA ARG A 218 -10.51 18.90 11.75
C ARG A 218 -9.18 18.16 11.89
N LYS A 219 -9.18 16.83 11.77
CA LYS A 219 -8.02 15.99 12.06
C LYS A 219 -7.10 15.91 10.85
N ARG A 220 -5.79 16.07 11.11
CA ARG A 220 -4.72 15.67 10.19
C ARG A 220 -4.22 14.30 10.62
N VAL A 221 -4.08 13.38 9.68
CA VAL A 221 -3.73 12.00 9.96
C VAL A 221 -2.68 11.54 8.94
N THR A 222 -1.48 11.26 9.44
CA THR A 222 -0.30 10.86 8.66
C THR A 222 0.31 9.58 9.21
N MET A 223 0.93 8.78 8.34
CA MET A 223 1.65 7.56 8.67
C MET A 223 3.14 7.78 8.42
N GLY A 224 3.94 7.45 9.44
CA GLY A 224 5.37 7.66 9.41
C GLY A 224 5.77 9.13 9.59
N LYS A 225 7.09 9.31 9.71
CA LYS A 225 7.78 10.60 9.79
C LYS A 225 9.21 10.37 9.29
N LEU A 226 9.71 11.24 8.41
CA LEU A 226 11.12 11.24 7.98
C LEU A 226 12.05 11.68 9.13
#